data_AF-A0A1E3WBW7-F1
#
_entry.id   AF-A0A1E3WBW7-F1
#
_cell.length_a   1.000
_cell.length_b   1.000
_cell.length_c   1.000
_cell.angle_alpha   90.00
_cell.angle_beta   90.00
_cell.angle_gamma   90.00
#
_symmetry.space_group_name_H-M   'P 1'
#
loop_
_entity.id
_entity.type
_entity.pdbx_description
1 polymer ?
#
loop_
_entity_poly.entity_id
_entity_poly.type
_entity_poly.pdbx_seq_one_letter_code
_entity_poly.pdbx_strand_id
1 'polypeptide(L)'
;MQRFAQSFAVCLTGAVLGLTSLATADSADSAMRDRPNATDLGIWKSYAPTDLKGEFSNYDPIGLISGALIKADCSINWADPDTGKVYCFASGTSLNYFRDWPKSYSRRAAEAFERLQEADGQPGS
;
A
#
# COMPACT_ATOMS: atom_id res chain seq x y z
N MET A 1 21.25 -6.53 -59.21
CA MET A 1 21.65 -5.13 -58.96
C MET A 1 22.08 -5.01 -57.50
N GLN A 2 23.24 -4.35 -57.28
CA GLN A 2 23.99 -3.96 -56.05
C GLN A 2 23.75 -4.72 -54.71
N ARG A 3 24.71 -5.47 -54.13
CA ARG A 3 25.97 -5.08 -53.40
C ARG A 3 25.79 -3.98 -52.33
N PHE A 4 25.82 -4.37 -51.05
CA PHE A 4 26.17 -3.49 -49.94
C PHE A 4 27.40 -4.03 -49.20
N ALA A 5 28.50 -3.32 -49.35
CA ALA A 5 29.71 -3.40 -48.55
C ALA A 5 30.14 -1.95 -48.25
N GLN A 6 30.91 -1.79 -47.17
CA GLN A 6 31.55 -0.56 -46.64
C GLN A 6 30.73 0.20 -45.59
N SER A 7 31.31 0.80 -44.56
CA SER A 7 32.56 0.61 -43.79
C SER A 7 32.50 1.62 -42.63
N PHE A 8 33.12 1.23 -41.52
CA PHE A 8 33.52 1.97 -40.33
C PHE A 8 33.42 3.50 -40.30
N ALA A 9 32.85 4.01 -39.21
CA ALA A 9 33.28 5.27 -38.60
C ALA A 9 33.22 5.14 -37.07
N VAL A 10 34.39 4.95 -36.45
CA VAL A 10 34.62 5.18 -35.01
C VAL A 10 34.94 6.67 -34.86
N CYS A 11 34.14 7.38 -34.06
CA CYS A 11 34.51 8.68 -33.50
C CYS A 11 34.63 8.53 -31.97
N LEU A 12 35.85 8.45 -31.49
CA LEU A 12 36.23 8.81 -30.12
C LEU A 12 36.11 10.33 -29.96
N THR A 13 35.45 10.80 -28.91
CA THR A 13 35.91 11.82 -27.92
C THR A 13 34.73 12.57 -27.30
N GLY A 14 34.61 12.49 -25.97
CA GLY A 14 34.59 13.70 -25.14
C GLY A 14 33.25 14.27 -24.64
N ALA A 15 33.21 14.43 -23.31
CA ALA A 15 32.53 15.47 -22.54
C ALA A 15 31.11 15.21 -22.00
N VAL A 16 31.12 14.96 -20.69
CA VAL A 16 30.06 14.99 -19.66
C VAL A 16 29.30 16.33 -19.67
N LEU A 17 27.99 16.32 -19.39
CA LEU A 17 27.30 17.19 -18.41
C LEU A 17 25.77 16.96 -18.39
N GLY A 18 25.33 16.26 -17.34
CA GLY A 18 24.16 16.61 -16.52
C GLY A 18 22.76 16.59 -17.15
N LEU A 19 22.15 15.41 -17.28
CA LEU A 19 20.69 15.30 -17.27
C LEU A 19 20.25 15.30 -15.80
N THR A 20 19.93 16.48 -15.23
CA THR A 20 19.23 16.54 -13.94
C THR A 20 17.77 16.18 -14.17
N SER A 21 17.44 14.90 -14.03
CA SER A 21 16.07 14.45 -13.84
C SER A 21 15.51 15.15 -12.60
N LEU A 22 14.52 16.01 -12.78
CA LEU A 22 13.69 16.48 -11.67
C LEU A 22 12.95 15.26 -11.12
N ALA A 23 13.48 14.69 -10.04
CA ALA A 23 12.72 13.81 -9.18
C ALA A 23 11.63 14.67 -8.52
N THR A 24 10.41 14.60 -9.04
CA THR A 24 9.23 14.99 -8.27
C THR A 24 9.11 13.98 -7.13
N ALA A 25 9.62 14.35 -5.95
CA ALA A 25 9.34 13.65 -4.71
C ALA A 25 7.84 13.81 -4.43
N ASP A 26 7.06 12.84 -4.88
CA ASP A 26 5.63 12.76 -4.58
C ASP A 26 5.43 12.41 -3.10
N SER A 27 4.38 12.94 -2.51
CA SER A 27 4.28 13.23 -1.08
C SER A 27 4.03 11.97 -0.23
N ALA A 28 5.07 11.47 0.45
CA ALA A 28 4.93 10.48 1.53
C ALA A 28 4.92 11.14 2.95
N ASP A 29 4.93 12.46 3.02
CA ASP A 29 5.32 13.22 4.22
C ASP A 29 4.14 13.68 5.10
N SER A 30 2.90 13.35 4.75
CA SER A 30 1.73 13.76 5.56
C SER A 30 1.44 12.78 6.71
N ALA A 31 1.78 11.50 6.57
CA ALA A 31 1.44 10.48 7.59
C ALA A 31 2.44 10.42 8.78
N MET A 32 3.63 11.01 8.64
CA MET A 32 4.64 11.00 9.71
C MET A 32 4.51 12.20 10.67
N ARG A 33 3.90 13.30 10.21
CA ARG A 33 3.84 14.56 10.97
C ARG A 33 2.80 14.60 12.08
N ASP A 34 1.82 13.70 12.05
CA ASP A 34 0.72 13.68 13.03
C ASP A 34 0.93 12.64 14.16
N ARG A 35 2.12 12.03 14.23
CA ARG A 35 2.46 11.16 15.35
C ARG A 35 2.77 12.00 16.59
N PRO A 36 2.01 11.87 17.69
CA PRO A 36 2.36 12.51 18.95
C PRO A 36 3.71 11.99 19.43
N ASN A 37 4.47 12.87 20.09
CA ASN A 37 5.76 12.52 20.65
C ASN A 37 5.60 11.39 21.68
N ALA A 38 6.39 10.32 21.55
CA ALA A 38 6.38 9.19 22.46
C ALA A 38 6.65 9.59 23.92
N THR A 39 7.34 10.72 24.16
CA THR A 39 7.55 11.26 25.51
C THR A 39 6.32 11.92 26.12
N ASP A 40 5.37 12.38 25.31
CA ASP A 40 4.19 13.14 25.77
C ASP A 40 3.00 12.22 26.13
N LEU A 41 3.04 10.96 25.69
CA LEU A 41 1.92 10.03 25.88
C LEU A 41 1.99 9.20 27.17
N GLY A 42 3.08 9.27 27.92
CA GLY A 42 3.32 8.39 29.07
C GLY A 42 3.54 6.93 28.61
N ILE A 43 4.34 6.19 29.39
CA ILE A 43 4.86 4.85 29.05
C ILE A 43 3.75 3.80 28.74
N TRP A 44 2.48 4.12 29.00
CA TRP A 44 1.36 3.19 29.02
C TRP A 44 0.28 3.46 27.95
N LYS A 45 0.38 4.53 27.16
CA LYS A 45 -0.62 4.84 26.11
C LYS A 45 -0.15 4.32 24.76
N SER A 46 -0.76 3.25 24.28
CA SER A 46 -0.73 2.92 22.85
C SER A 46 -1.50 4.00 22.09
N TYR A 47 -0.81 4.77 21.24
CA TYR A 47 -1.45 5.71 20.32
C TYR A 47 -1.93 4.95 19.08
N ALA A 48 -3.24 4.90 18.90
CA ALA A 48 -3.88 4.52 17.66
C ALA A 48 -4.52 5.78 17.06
N PRO A 49 -4.16 6.18 15.84
CA PRO A 49 -4.84 7.28 15.15
C PRO A 49 -6.33 6.95 15.03
N THR A 50 -7.19 7.86 15.47
CA THR A 50 -8.66 7.67 15.45
C THR A 50 -9.26 7.76 14.06
N ASP A 51 -8.52 8.28 13.09
CA ASP A 51 -8.91 8.55 11.71
C ASP A 51 -8.10 7.73 10.68
N LEU A 52 -7.50 6.61 11.12
CA LEU A 52 -6.74 5.74 10.24
C LEU A 52 -7.64 5.20 9.11
N LYS A 53 -7.28 5.54 7.86
CA LYS A 53 -7.89 4.99 6.65
C LYS A 53 -7.04 3.84 6.14
N GLY A 54 -7.47 2.63 6.45
CA GLY A 54 -6.97 1.41 5.86
C GLY A 54 -7.63 1.09 4.52
N GLU A 55 -7.05 0.10 3.84
CA GLU A 55 -7.58 -0.50 2.63
C GLU A 55 -9.00 -1.03 2.85
N PHE A 56 -9.71 -1.20 1.73
CA PHE A 56 -11.07 -1.75 1.70
C PHE A 56 -12.03 -0.99 2.63
N SER A 57 -11.91 0.34 2.70
CA SER A 57 -12.73 1.15 3.61
C SER A 57 -12.71 0.62 5.05
N ASN A 58 -11.57 0.16 5.57
CA ASN A 58 -11.44 -0.40 6.92
C ASN A 58 -12.24 -1.69 7.18
N TYR A 59 -12.66 -2.43 6.15
CA TYR A 59 -13.22 -3.77 6.35
C TYR A 59 -12.11 -4.80 6.58
N ASP A 60 -12.35 -5.76 7.48
CA ASP A 60 -11.40 -6.83 7.80
C ASP A 60 -11.12 -7.70 6.55
N PRO A 61 -9.88 -7.78 6.05
CA PRO A 61 -9.55 -8.60 4.88
C PRO A 61 -9.94 -10.07 5.00
N ILE A 62 -9.81 -10.67 6.18
CA ILE A 62 -10.21 -12.08 6.41
C ILE A 62 -11.73 -12.20 6.46
N GLY A 63 -12.42 -11.21 7.03
CA GLY A 63 -13.88 -11.11 6.96
C GLY A 63 -14.38 -11.04 5.52
N LEU A 64 -13.76 -10.18 4.70
CA LEU A 64 -14.07 -10.04 3.28
C LEU A 64 -13.91 -11.35 2.52
N ILE A 65 -12.77 -12.03 2.68
CA ILE A 65 -12.52 -13.34 2.05
C ILE A 65 -13.57 -14.38 2.49
N SER A 66 -14.06 -14.26 3.72
CA SER A 66 -15.11 -15.14 4.27
C SER A 66 -16.52 -14.74 3.83
N GLY A 67 -16.68 -13.68 3.03
CA GLY A 67 -17.95 -13.21 2.50
C GLY A 67 -18.72 -12.24 3.40
N ALA A 68 -18.04 -11.54 4.31
CA ALA A 68 -18.67 -10.62 5.25
C ALA A 68 -18.01 -9.22 5.27
N LEU A 69 -18.83 -8.17 5.24
CA LEU A 69 -18.40 -6.79 5.46
C LEU A 69 -18.24 -6.50 6.96
N ILE A 70 -17.15 -6.96 7.57
CA ILE A 70 -16.85 -6.71 9.00
C ILE A 70 -16.05 -5.42 9.14
N LYS A 71 -16.70 -4.35 9.58
CA LYS A 71 -16.04 -3.04 9.76
C LYS A 71 -15.08 -3.08 10.96
N ALA A 72 -13.82 -2.74 10.75
CA ALA A 72 -12.83 -2.59 11.81
C ALA A 72 -12.66 -1.13 12.20
N ASP A 73 -12.36 -0.90 13.49
CA ASP A 73 -12.02 0.42 14.03
C ASP A 73 -10.53 0.77 13.87
N CYS A 74 -9.77 -0.09 13.18
CA CYS A 74 -8.32 0.03 12.94
C CYS A 74 -7.43 0.06 14.19
N SER A 75 -7.96 -0.28 15.38
CA SER A 75 -7.16 -0.46 16.60
C SER A 75 -6.15 -1.60 16.46
N ILE A 76 -6.46 -2.60 15.62
CA ILE A 76 -5.56 -3.65 15.17
C ILE A 76 -5.30 -3.43 13.68
N ASN A 77 -4.05 -3.15 13.32
CA ASN A 77 -3.67 -2.90 11.94
C ASN A 77 -2.31 -3.51 11.60
N TRP A 78 -2.07 -3.68 10.30
CA TRP A 78 -0.77 -4.07 9.75
C TRP A 78 -0.48 -3.22 8.52
N ALA A 79 0.71 -2.63 8.48
CA ALA A 79 1.22 -1.93 7.33
C ALA A 79 2.11 -2.87 6.51
N ASP A 80 1.84 -2.95 5.22
CA ASP A 80 2.69 -3.66 4.27
C ASP A 80 4.03 -2.94 4.16
N PRO A 81 5.16 -3.57 4.53
CA PRO A 81 6.46 -2.91 4.51
C PRO A 81 6.92 -2.54 3.09
N ASP A 82 6.40 -3.21 2.06
CA ASP A 82 6.80 -2.95 0.68
C ASP A 82 6.00 -1.82 0.03
N THR A 83 4.72 -1.68 0.39
CA THR A 83 3.78 -0.78 -0.29
C THR A 83 3.29 0.36 0.59
N GLY A 84 3.47 0.28 1.91
CA GLY A 84 2.92 1.21 2.88
C GLY A 84 1.40 1.09 3.08
N LYS A 85 0.73 0.17 2.38
CA LYS A 85 -0.71 -0.06 2.51
C LYS A 85 -1.05 -0.54 3.92
N VAL A 86 -2.09 0.05 4.51
CA VAL A 86 -2.54 -0.28 5.87
C VAL A 86 -3.80 -1.14 5.79
N TYR A 87 -3.80 -2.27 6.48
CA TYR A 87 -4.95 -3.16 6.59
C TYR A 87 -5.45 -3.16 8.04
N CYS A 88 -6.76 -3.01 8.22
CA CYS A 88 -7.40 -2.99 9.53
C CYS A 88 -8.10 -4.32 9.82
N PHE A 89 -8.06 -4.80 11.05
CA PHE A 89 -8.57 -6.12 11.43
C PHE A 89 -9.56 -6.01 12.58
N ALA A 90 -10.63 -6.78 12.52
CA ALA A 90 -11.62 -6.84 13.60
C ALA A 90 -11.13 -7.70 14.78
N SER A 91 -10.08 -8.51 14.59
CA SER A 91 -9.50 -9.34 15.63
C SER A 91 -8.01 -9.61 15.40
N GLY A 92 -7.29 -9.95 16.47
CA GLY A 92 -5.90 -10.42 16.37
C GLY A 92 -5.75 -11.73 15.60
N THR A 93 -6.78 -12.58 15.62
CA THR A 93 -6.82 -13.82 14.84
C THR A 93 -6.80 -13.53 13.34
N SER A 94 -7.65 -12.60 12.87
CA SER A 94 -7.67 -12.17 11.47
C SER A 94 -6.31 -11.63 11.04
N LEU A 95 -5.68 -10.79 11.88
CA LEU A 95 -4.34 -10.27 11.63
C LEU A 95 -3.30 -11.40 11.47
N ASN A 96 -3.30 -12.38 12.38
CA ASN A 96 -2.34 -13.49 12.33
C ASN A 96 -2.50 -14.31 11.06
N TYR A 97 -3.73 -14.68 10.69
CA TYR A 97 -3.98 -15.38 9.42
C TYR A 97 -3.51 -14.55 8.22
N PHE A 98 -3.83 -13.26 8.19
CA PHE A 98 -3.46 -12.40 7.08
C PHE A 98 -1.94 -12.33 6.88
N ARG A 99 -1.18 -12.23 7.98
CA ARG A 99 0.28 -12.08 7.97
C ARG A 99 1.04 -13.30 7.45
N ASP A 100 0.44 -14.48 7.45
CA ASP A 100 1.07 -15.67 6.89
C ASP A 100 1.20 -15.56 5.36
N TRP A 101 0.24 -14.91 4.69
CA TRP A 101 0.19 -14.79 3.23
C TRP A 101 -0.34 -13.42 2.75
N PRO A 102 0.29 -12.30 3.14
CA PRO A 102 -0.30 -10.97 3.02
C PRO A 102 -0.60 -10.58 1.58
N LYS A 103 0.27 -10.93 0.62
CA LYS A 103 0.04 -10.64 -0.82
C LYS A 103 -1.07 -11.48 -1.43
N SER A 104 -1.27 -12.71 -0.94
CA SER A 104 -2.34 -13.59 -1.40
C SER A 104 -3.68 -13.13 -0.84
N TYR A 105 -3.72 -12.85 0.46
CA TYR A 105 -4.93 -12.43 1.13
C TYR A 105 -5.34 -10.99 0.79
N SER A 106 -4.41 -10.06 0.55
CA SER A 106 -4.78 -8.72 0.08
C SER A 106 -5.46 -8.77 -1.30
N ARG A 107 -4.93 -9.55 -2.24
CA ARG A 107 -5.54 -9.76 -3.56
C ARG A 107 -6.94 -10.36 -3.44
N ARG A 108 -7.08 -11.45 -2.68
CA ARG A 108 -8.38 -12.11 -2.48
C ARG A 108 -9.39 -11.24 -1.75
N ALA A 109 -8.94 -10.41 -0.81
CA ALA A 109 -9.79 -9.46 -0.12
C ALA A 109 -10.28 -8.37 -1.07
N ALA A 110 -9.45 -7.88 -2.01
CA ALA A 110 -9.88 -6.94 -3.04
C ALA A 110 -11.00 -7.54 -3.92
N GLU A 111 -10.78 -8.75 -4.44
CA GLU A 111 -11.78 -9.47 -5.24
C GLU A 111 -13.08 -9.74 -4.46
N ALA A 112 -12.97 -10.03 -3.16
CA ALA A 112 -14.15 -10.23 -2.32
C ALA A 112 -14.88 -8.92 -2.02
N PHE A 113 -14.14 -7.83 -1.84
CA PHE A 113 -14.69 -6.51 -1.54
C PHE A 113 -15.53 -5.98 -2.69
N GLU A 114 -15.02 -6.05 -3.91
CA GLU A 114 -15.76 -5.65 -5.13
C GLU A 114 -17.09 -6.42 -5.24
N ARG A 115 -17.05 -7.75 -5.09
CA ARG A 115 -18.26 -8.59 -5.15
C ARG A 115 -19.26 -8.29 -4.04
N LEU A 116 -18.80 -8.00 -2.82
CA LEU A 116 -19.68 -7.70 -1.69
C LEU A 116 -20.30 -6.31 -1.81
N GLN A 117 -19.57 -5.32 -2.35
CA GLN A 117 -20.12 -3.99 -2.63
C GLN A 117 -21.28 -4.06 -3.64
N GLU A 118 -21.12 -4.84 -4.71
CA GLU A 118 -22.18 -5.07 -5.69
C GLU A 118 -23.40 -5.75 -5.06
N ALA A 119 -23.17 -6.77 -4.23
CA ALA A 119 -24.23 -7.52 -3.56
C ALA A 119 -25.02 -6.66 -2.56
N ASP A 120 -24.35 -5.78 -1.83
CA ASP A 120 -24.96 -4.89 -0.83
C ASP A 120 -25.50 -3.59 -1.44
N GLY A 121 -25.46 -3.44 -2.77
CA GLY A 121 -25.99 -2.27 -3.50
C GLY A 121 -25.19 -0.99 -3.29
N GLN A 122 -23.93 -1.10 -2.84
CA GLN A 122 -23.06 0.04 -2.61
C GLN A 122 -22.20 0.27 -3.87
N PRO A 123 -22.39 1.37 -4.62
CA PRO A 123 -21.62 1.60 -5.84
C PRO A 123 -20.12 1.69 -5.50
N GLY A 124 -19.32 0.92 -6.26
CA GLY A 124 -17.88 0.78 -6.05
C GLY A 124 -17.17 2.13 -5.96
N SER A 125 -16.33 2.28 -4.92
CA SER A 125 -15.62 3.51 -4.55
C SER A 125 -14.14 3.42 -4.85
#